data_AF-A0A1C5M6Y6-F1
#
_entry.id   AF-A0A1C5M6Y6-F1
#
_cell.length_a   1.000
_cell.length_b   1.000
_cell.length_c   1.000
_cell.angle_alpha   90.00
_cell.angle_beta   90.00
_cell.angle_gamma   90.00
#
_symmetry.space_group_name_H-M   'P 1'
#
loop_
_entity.id
_entity.type
_entity.pdbx_description
1 polymer ?
#
loop_
_entity_poly.entity_id
_entity_poly.type
_entity_poly.pdbx_seq_one_letter_code
_entity_poly.pdbx_strand_id
1 'polypeptide(L)'
;MAISAKLVKELREKTGAGMMDCKKALEACDGDIEASFDWLREKGIAKSAKKADRIAAEGLSAFAINGNVAAMVEVNSETDFVAKNAEFVALVNNVCEAVAVNNPADLEAAKAIEVDGKTIETTIAEASGKIGEKLSLRRIKTFTKNDDEVFGAYSHMGGKMVSIVKLADGDEEKARDIAMHVAAINPKYISQDEIPQVEKDREDAVQTEIMANDPKLANKPEKVLEGIKRGKLNKVFSEWCLLDQEFIKTPKESVAKYLGKAKVLEMARFQVGEGIEKKEENFAEEVAAQMKQ
;
A
#
# COMPACT_ATOMS: atom_id res chain seq x y z
N MET A 1 8.86 -20.20 41.49
CA MET A 1 8.72 -21.45 40.71
C MET A 1 9.74 -21.43 39.57
N ALA A 2 10.23 -22.57 39.07
CA ALA A 2 11.16 -22.57 37.94
C ALA A 2 10.40 -22.26 36.63
N ILE A 3 10.65 -21.11 36.02
CA ILE A 3 10.04 -20.72 34.74
C ILE A 3 10.60 -21.62 33.62
N SER A 4 9.73 -22.40 32.98
CA SER A 4 10.14 -23.31 31.92
C SER A 4 10.43 -22.58 30.60
N ALA A 5 11.38 -23.08 29.81
CA ALA A 5 11.66 -22.55 28.47
C ALA A 5 10.43 -22.58 27.55
N LYS A 6 9.51 -23.53 27.77
CA LYS A 6 8.24 -23.62 27.05
C LYS A 6 7.32 -22.44 27.36
N LEU A 7 7.20 -22.05 28.64
CA LEU A 7 6.41 -20.88 29.03
C LEU A 7 6.99 -19.58 28.47
N VAL A 8 8.32 -19.43 28.49
CA VAL A 8 8.98 -18.25 27.91
C VAL A 8 8.72 -18.16 26.42
N LYS A 9 8.78 -19.29 25.70
CA LYS A 9 8.46 -19.37 24.27
C LYS A 9 7.00 -19.01 24.00
N GLU A 10 6.07 -19.55 24.78
CA GLU A 10 4.63 -19.29 24.65
C GLU A 10 4.30 -17.81 24.87
N LEU A 11 4.83 -17.19 25.94
CA LEU A 11 4.64 -15.77 26.18
C LEU A 11 5.27 -14.91 25.07
N ARG A 12 6.45 -15.30 24.56
CA ARG A 12 7.10 -14.62 23.44
C ARG A 12 6.26 -14.65 22.17
N GLU A 13 5.72 -15.81 21.82
CA GLU A 13 4.83 -15.95 20.66
C GLU A 13 3.56 -15.09 20.81
N LYS A 14 3.02 -14.99 22.03
CA LYS A 14 1.81 -14.21 22.33
C LYS A 14 2.04 -12.69 22.36
N THR A 15 3.23 -12.25 22.76
CA THR A 15 3.54 -10.83 23.03
C THR A 15 4.38 -10.15 21.96
N GLY A 16 5.16 -10.93 21.21
CA GLY A 16 6.23 -10.42 20.34
C GLY A 16 7.41 -9.82 21.12
N ALA A 17 7.47 -9.95 22.45
CA ALA A 17 8.53 -9.37 23.27
C ALA A 17 9.85 -10.17 23.20
N GLY A 18 10.96 -9.54 23.59
CA GLY A 18 12.27 -10.18 23.65
C GLY A 18 12.30 -11.35 24.64
N MET A 19 13.09 -12.39 24.34
CA MET A 19 13.15 -13.63 25.15
C MET A 19 13.44 -13.37 26.64
N MET A 20 14.35 -12.43 26.93
CA MET A 20 14.69 -12.08 28.32
C MET A 20 13.61 -11.24 28.99
N ASP A 21 12.85 -10.44 28.24
CA ASP A 21 11.74 -9.67 28.81
C ASP A 21 10.56 -10.59 29.13
N CYS A 22 10.24 -11.55 28.26
CA CYS A 22 9.26 -12.61 28.55
C CYS A 22 9.66 -13.40 29.80
N LYS A 23 10.94 -13.75 29.95
CA LYS A 23 11.41 -14.47 31.13
C LYS A 23 11.26 -13.62 32.40
N LYS A 24 11.66 -12.35 32.37
CA LYS A 24 11.51 -11.42 33.50
C LYS A 24 10.05 -11.22 33.89
N ALA A 25 9.15 -11.11 32.92
CA ALA A 25 7.73 -10.98 33.17
C ALA A 25 7.13 -12.22 33.82
N LEU A 26 7.53 -13.41 33.36
CA LEU A 26 7.14 -14.68 33.98
C LEU A 26 7.69 -14.82 35.39
N GLU A 27 8.90 -14.36 35.66
CA GLU A 27 9.47 -14.33 37.01
C GLU A 27 8.72 -13.34 37.93
N ALA A 28 8.29 -12.19 37.41
CA ALA A 28 7.57 -11.16 38.17
C ALA A 28 6.10 -11.51 38.45
N CYS A 29 5.50 -12.39 37.67
CA CYS A 29 4.08 -12.77 37.78
C CYS A 29 3.92 -14.27 38.09
N ASP A 30 4.91 -14.89 38.74
CA ASP A 30 4.86 -16.28 39.21
C ASP A 30 4.52 -17.32 38.13
N GLY A 31 4.86 -17.03 36.87
CA GLY A 31 4.62 -17.88 35.72
C GLY A 31 3.20 -17.79 35.14
N ASP A 32 2.36 -16.87 35.60
CA ASP A 32 1.05 -16.60 35.02
C ASP A 32 1.19 -15.86 33.68
N ILE A 33 0.80 -16.52 32.60
CA ILE A 33 0.91 -16.00 31.22
C ILE A 33 0.12 -14.69 31.03
N GLU A 34 -1.09 -14.58 31.59
CA GLU A 34 -1.94 -13.40 31.41
C GLU A 34 -1.43 -12.23 32.25
N ALA A 35 -1.07 -12.48 33.51
CA ALA A 35 -0.48 -11.44 34.35
C ALA A 35 0.89 -10.98 33.82
N SER A 36 1.73 -11.88 33.30
CA SER A 36 2.98 -11.51 32.65
C SER A 36 2.77 -10.73 31.35
N PHE A 37 1.71 -11.04 30.60
CA PHE A 37 1.34 -10.27 29.43
C PHE A 37 0.98 -8.83 29.81
N ASP A 38 0.14 -8.66 30.81
CA ASP A 38 -0.25 -7.33 31.31
C ASP A 38 0.93 -6.58 31.91
N TRP A 39 1.80 -7.25 32.66
CA TRP A 39 3.05 -6.67 33.19
C TRP A 39 3.98 -6.16 32.08
N LEU A 40 4.11 -6.92 30.99
CA LEU A 40 4.88 -6.49 29.82
C LEU A 40 4.20 -5.31 29.12
N ARG A 41 2.87 -5.26 29.07
CA ARG A 41 2.13 -4.13 28.49
C ARG A 41 2.24 -2.87 29.34
N GLU A 42 2.14 -2.97 30.67
CA GLU A 42 2.35 -1.87 31.62
C GLU A 42 3.74 -1.24 31.45
N LYS A 43 4.74 -2.05 31.08
CA LYS A 43 6.10 -1.61 30.84
C LYS A 43 6.39 -1.19 29.40
N GLY A 44 5.39 -1.26 28.51
CA GLY A 44 5.53 -0.95 27.09
C GLY A 44 6.35 -1.95 26.29
N ILE A 45 6.59 -3.15 26.84
CA ILE A 45 7.46 -4.19 26.27
C ILE A 45 6.66 -5.24 25.46
N ALA A 46 5.40 -5.51 25.81
CA ALA A 46 4.51 -6.38 25.04
C ALA A 46 3.48 -5.61 24.22
N LYS A 47 3.21 -6.13 23.01
CA LYS A 47 2.12 -5.69 22.13
C LYS A 47 0.77 -6.13 22.70
N SER A 48 -0.32 -5.44 22.38
CA SER A 48 -1.67 -5.98 22.60
C SER A 48 -2.02 -6.98 21.50
N ALA A 49 -1.92 -8.29 21.76
CA ALA A 49 -2.34 -9.36 20.84
C ALA A 49 -3.77 -9.17 20.30
N LYS A 50 -4.68 -8.60 21.11
CA LYS A 50 -6.08 -8.30 20.71
C LYS A 50 -6.22 -7.26 19.58
N LYS A 51 -5.15 -6.53 19.24
CA LYS A 51 -5.21 -5.53 18.15
C LYS A 51 -4.76 -6.09 16.80
N ALA A 52 -3.98 -7.16 16.76
CA ALA A 52 -3.43 -7.69 15.51
C ALA A 52 -4.51 -8.17 14.53
N ASP A 53 -5.65 -8.65 15.03
CA ASP A 53 -6.77 -9.11 14.21
C ASP A 53 -7.68 -7.97 13.71
N ARG A 54 -7.45 -6.74 14.17
CA ARG A 54 -8.27 -5.58 13.77
C ARG A 54 -7.98 -5.19 12.33
N ILE A 55 -9.00 -4.67 11.65
CA ILE A 55 -8.89 -4.17 10.28
C ILE A 55 -8.31 -2.75 10.34
N ALA A 56 -7.13 -2.57 9.74
CA ALA A 56 -6.50 -1.26 9.57
C ALA A 56 -6.58 -0.87 8.09
N ALA A 57 -7.71 -0.29 7.69
CA ALA A 57 -7.97 0.13 6.31
C ALA A 57 -7.75 1.63 6.04
N GLU A 58 -7.46 2.40 7.10
CA GLU A 58 -7.09 3.81 7.02
C GLU A 58 -5.57 3.98 7.15
N GLY A 59 -5.09 5.21 7.30
CA GLY A 59 -3.66 5.54 7.43
C GLY A 59 -3.17 6.46 6.32
N LEU A 60 -1.88 6.34 6.01
CA LEU A 60 -1.15 7.18 5.06
C LEU A 60 -0.17 6.36 4.21
N SER A 61 0.02 6.82 2.99
CA SER A 61 1.15 6.44 2.15
C SER A 61 2.11 7.62 2.02
N ALA A 62 3.39 7.32 1.89
CA ALA A 62 4.44 8.32 1.71
C ALA A 62 5.43 7.87 0.63
N PHE A 63 6.22 8.82 0.15
CA PHE A 63 7.40 8.55 -0.67
C PHE A 63 8.61 9.30 -0.13
N ALA A 64 9.80 8.78 -0.40
CA ALA A 64 11.07 9.42 -0.12
C ALA A 64 12.05 9.14 -1.28
N ILE A 65 12.90 10.11 -1.60
CA ILE A 65 13.94 9.99 -2.62
C ILE A 65 15.29 10.25 -1.95
N ASN A 66 16.20 9.29 -2.08
CA ASN A 66 17.56 9.34 -1.58
C ASN A 66 18.54 9.06 -2.73
N GLY A 67 18.98 10.12 -3.41
CA GLY A 67 19.83 10.02 -4.59
C GLY A 67 19.15 9.21 -5.71
N ASN A 68 19.76 8.07 -6.06
CA ASN A 68 19.26 7.18 -7.11
C ASN A 68 18.29 6.10 -6.62
N VAL A 69 17.89 6.15 -5.34
CA VAL A 69 16.86 5.27 -4.78
C VAL A 69 15.63 6.08 -4.41
N ALA A 70 14.45 5.60 -4.77
CA ALA A 70 13.19 6.10 -4.24
C ALA A 70 12.42 4.98 -3.55
N ALA A 71 11.66 5.32 -2.52
CA ALA A 71 10.78 4.39 -1.83
C ALA A 71 9.37 4.95 -1.73
N MET A 72 8.40 4.03 -1.72
CA MET A 72 7.02 4.25 -1.35
C MET A 72 6.68 3.31 -0.21
N VAL A 73 5.93 3.79 0.77
CA VAL A 73 5.40 2.96 1.87
C VAL A 73 3.93 3.25 2.09
N GLU A 74 3.20 2.25 2.57
CA GLU A 74 1.85 2.43 3.14
C GLU A 74 1.89 1.95 4.61
N VAL A 75 1.58 2.87 5.52
CA VAL A 75 1.39 2.56 6.94
C VAL A 75 -0.09 2.77 7.27
N ASN A 76 -0.74 1.70 7.72
CA ASN A 76 -2.16 1.73 8.02
C ASN A 76 -2.46 2.00 9.49
N SER A 77 -3.65 2.55 9.72
CA SER A 77 -4.31 2.74 11.02
C SER A 77 -5.75 2.22 10.94
N GLU A 78 -6.43 2.12 12.09
CA GLU A 78 -7.84 1.72 12.13
C GLU A 78 -8.74 2.87 11.65
N THR A 79 -8.43 4.11 12.07
CA THR A 79 -9.25 5.30 11.75
C THR A 79 -8.51 6.36 10.94
N ASP A 80 -9.26 7.27 10.31
CA ASP A 80 -8.72 8.41 9.58
C ASP A 80 -8.27 9.56 10.51
N PHE A 81 -8.68 9.56 11.78
CA PHE A 81 -8.24 10.51 12.78
C PHE A 81 -6.74 10.35 13.07
N VAL A 82 -6.26 9.11 13.17
CA VAL A 82 -4.82 8.83 13.34
C VAL A 82 -4.01 9.31 12.14
N ALA A 83 -4.55 9.21 10.92
CA ALA A 83 -3.87 9.71 9.71
C ALA A 83 -3.62 11.24 9.73
N LYS A 84 -4.28 12.00 10.60
CA LYS A 84 -4.08 13.45 10.78
C LYS A 84 -3.19 13.78 12.00
N ASN A 85 -2.82 12.79 12.80
CA ASN A 85 -1.99 12.97 13.98
C ASN A 85 -0.52 13.22 13.58
N ALA A 86 0.10 14.27 14.12
CA ALA A 86 1.47 14.66 13.78
C ALA A 86 2.52 13.58 14.10
N GLU A 87 2.35 12.82 15.18
CA GLU A 87 3.26 11.72 15.54
C GLU A 87 3.14 10.56 14.54
N PHE A 88 1.93 10.26 14.06
CA PHE A 88 1.73 9.24 13.04
C PHE A 88 2.30 9.69 11.69
N VAL A 89 2.05 10.93 11.28
CA VAL A 89 2.64 11.50 10.06
C VAL A 89 4.17 11.44 10.08
N ALA A 90 4.79 11.82 11.20
CA ALA A 90 6.23 11.73 11.39
C ALA A 90 6.73 10.28 11.31
N LEU A 91 6.02 9.34 11.96
CA LEU A 91 6.33 7.91 11.87
C LEU A 91 6.35 7.42 10.41
N VAL A 92 5.31 7.73 9.62
CA VAL A 92 5.23 7.29 8.22
C VAL A 92 6.38 7.85 7.38
N ASN A 93 6.71 9.14 7.55
CA ASN A 93 7.81 9.77 6.82
C ASN A 93 9.16 9.17 7.20
N ASN A 94 9.44 9.01 8.50
CA ASN A 94 10.70 8.43 8.98
C ASN A 94 10.88 6.98 8.49
N VAL A 95 9.81 6.18 8.50
CA VAL A 95 9.81 4.83 7.94
C VAL A 95 10.12 4.87 6.45
N CYS A 96 9.49 5.78 5.69
CA CYS A 96 9.72 5.90 4.25
C CYS A 96 11.17 6.31 3.92
N GLU A 97 11.72 7.26 4.66
CA GLU A 97 13.11 7.70 4.54
C GLU A 97 14.08 6.56 4.83
N ALA A 98 13.87 5.82 5.92
CA ALA A 98 14.69 4.66 6.26
C ALA A 98 14.66 3.58 5.16
N VAL A 99 13.50 3.34 4.55
CA VAL A 99 13.37 2.41 3.41
C VAL A 99 14.12 2.95 2.18
N ALA A 100 14.03 4.25 1.87
CA ALA A 100 14.78 4.84 0.75
C ALA A 100 16.30 4.80 0.97
N VAL A 101 16.76 5.00 2.20
CA VAL A 101 18.19 4.95 2.55
C VAL A 101 18.74 3.52 2.44
N ASN A 102 17.99 2.53 2.89
CA ASN A 102 18.48 1.14 2.98
C ASN A 102 18.16 0.28 1.74
N ASN A 103 17.22 0.72 0.89
CA ASN A 103 16.78 0.01 -0.32
C ASN A 103 16.51 -1.51 -0.09
N PRO A 104 15.64 -1.89 0.86
CA PRO A 104 15.38 -3.29 1.17
C PRO A 104 14.71 -4.00 -0.02
N ALA A 105 14.98 -5.30 -0.16
CA ALA A 105 14.44 -6.12 -1.24
C ALA A 105 12.92 -6.37 -1.10
N ASP A 106 12.42 -6.42 0.14
CA ASP A 106 11.03 -6.74 0.45
C ASP A 106 10.59 -6.14 1.80
N LEU A 107 9.32 -6.38 2.14
CA LEU A 107 8.68 -5.88 3.35
C LEU A 107 9.32 -6.42 4.64
N GLU A 108 9.76 -7.67 4.66
CA GLU A 108 10.35 -8.28 5.85
C GLU A 108 11.74 -7.69 6.11
N ALA A 109 12.53 -7.52 5.06
CA ALA A 109 13.79 -6.78 5.11
C ALA A 109 13.58 -5.33 5.57
N ALA A 110 12.51 -4.65 5.10
CA ALA A 110 12.20 -3.30 5.56
C ALA A 110 11.83 -3.24 7.04
N LYS A 111 11.00 -4.15 7.54
CA LYS A 111 10.64 -4.22 8.97
C LYS A 111 11.86 -4.41 9.86
N ALA A 112 12.88 -5.12 9.37
CA ALA A 112 14.12 -5.39 10.08
C ALA A 112 15.16 -4.25 10.05
N ILE A 113 14.94 -3.17 9.27
CA ILE A 113 15.84 -2.01 9.25
C ILE A 113 15.92 -1.40 10.65
N GLU A 114 17.14 -1.22 11.15
CA GLU A 114 17.40 -0.54 12.41
C GLU A 114 17.63 0.96 12.21
N VAL A 115 16.89 1.78 12.96
CA VAL A 115 17.03 3.24 13.06
C VAL A 115 17.13 3.58 14.54
N ASP A 116 18.15 4.32 14.94
CA ASP A 116 18.39 4.73 16.33
C ASP A 116 18.35 3.56 17.35
N GLY A 117 18.85 2.40 16.94
CA GLY A 117 18.92 1.19 17.79
C GLY A 117 17.60 0.42 17.93
N LYS A 118 16.58 0.72 17.11
CA LYS A 118 15.32 -0.04 17.06
C LYS A 118 14.96 -0.40 15.62
N THR A 119 14.35 -1.58 15.44
CA THR A 119 13.81 -1.95 14.13
C THR A 119 12.57 -1.14 13.77
N ILE A 120 12.28 -0.98 12.48
CA ILE A 120 11.01 -0.38 12.02
C ILE A 120 9.81 -1.13 12.60
N GLU A 121 9.87 -2.46 12.69
CA GLU A 121 8.81 -3.26 13.31
C GLU A 121 8.56 -2.88 14.77
N THR A 122 9.63 -2.73 15.56
CA THR A 122 9.56 -2.31 16.95
C THR A 122 8.98 -0.90 17.07
N THR A 123 9.46 0.04 16.25
CA THR A 123 9.01 1.43 16.27
C THR A 123 7.51 1.56 15.97
N ILE A 124 7.00 0.82 14.98
CA ILE A 124 5.56 0.80 14.66
C ILE A 124 4.75 0.17 15.79
N ALA A 125 5.26 -0.90 16.41
CA ALA A 125 4.59 -1.55 17.53
C ALA A 125 4.48 -0.64 18.76
N GLU A 126 5.55 0.10 19.09
CA GLU A 126 5.55 1.08 20.18
C GLU A 126 4.55 2.22 19.90
N ALA A 127 4.54 2.74 18.67
CA ALA A 127 3.58 3.76 18.26
C ALA A 127 2.13 3.26 18.34
N SER A 128 1.87 2.01 17.94
CA SER A 128 0.56 1.35 18.08
C SER A 128 0.12 1.22 19.56
N GLY A 129 1.05 0.94 20.46
CA GLY A 129 0.83 0.94 21.90
C GLY A 129 0.39 2.30 22.42
N LYS A 130 1.13 3.35 22.04
CA LYS A 130 0.90 4.74 22.45
C LYS A 130 -0.38 5.33 21.88
N ILE A 131 -0.64 5.14 20.58
CA ILE A 131 -1.79 5.71 19.88
C ILE A 131 -3.09 5.00 20.23
N GLY A 132 -3.03 3.72 20.59
CA GLY A 132 -4.22 2.97 20.96
C GLY A 132 -4.88 2.21 19.79
N GLU A 133 -4.40 2.37 18.56
CA GLU A 133 -4.87 1.64 17.36
C GLU A 133 -3.83 0.65 16.83
N LYS A 134 -4.26 -0.36 16.08
CA LYS A 134 -3.39 -1.20 15.25
C LYS A 134 -2.73 -0.33 14.20
N LEU A 135 -1.40 -0.29 14.22
CA LEU A 135 -0.60 0.27 13.13
C LEU A 135 0.17 -0.83 12.42
N SER A 136 0.33 -0.72 11.12
CA SER A 136 1.12 -1.68 10.35
C SER A 136 1.79 -1.06 9.13
N LEU A 137 3.09 -1.29 8.95
CA LEU A 137 3.73 -1.15 7.65
C LEU A 137 3.20 -2.27 6.74
N ARG A 138 2.30 -1.91 5.84
CA ARG A 138 1.55 -2.89 5.04
C ARG A 138 2.30 -3.30 3.79
N ARG A 139 2.86 -2.33 3.07
CA ARG A 139 3.59 -2.58 1.83
C ARG A 139 4.64 -1.51 1.60
N ILE A 140 5.66 -1.89 0.86
CA ILE A 140 6.69 -1.00 0.36
C ILE A 140 6.87 -1.23 -1.14
N LYS A 141 7.47 -0.27 -1.82
CA LYS A 141 8.04 -0.42 -3.16
C LYS A 141 9.27 0.45 -3.25
N THR A 142 10.38 -0.11 -3.69
CA THR A 142 11.60 0.64 -3.99
C THR A 142 11.82 0.72 -5.49
N PHE A 143 12.50 1.79 -5.91
CA PHE A 143 12.92 2.06 -7.26
C PHE A 143 14.39 2.43 -7.25
N THR A 144 15.12 2.00 -8.27
CA THR A 144 16.47 2.48 -8.55
C THR A 144 16.51 3.06 -9.96
N LYS A 145 17.25 4.16 -10.11
CA LYS A 145 17.46 4.84 -11.38
C LYS A 145 18.94 5.02 -11.69
N ASN A 146 19.26 5.18 -12.97
CA ASN A 146 20.57 5.64 -13.42
C ASN A 146 20.70 7.17 -13.28
N ASP A 147 21.91 7.69 -13.46
CA ASP A 147 22.19 9.13 -13.34
C ASP A 147 21.52 9.97 -14.45
N ASP A 148 21.26 9.36 -15.62
CA ASP A 148 20.57 9.96 -16.77
C ASP A 148 19.04 9.77 -16.74
N GLU A 149 18.53 9.10 -15.70
CA GLU A 149 17.11 8.90 -15.45
C GLU A 149 16.62 9.83 -14.34
N VAL A 150 15.30 10.07 -14.30
CA VAL A 150 14.66 10.99 -13.38
C VAL A 150 13.48 10.33 -12.67
N PHE A 151 13.33 10.59 -11.36
CA PHE A 151 12.11 10.25 -10.64
C PHE A 151 11.12 11.42 -10.66
N GLY A 152 9.86 11.10 -10.91
CA GLY A 152 8.74 11.96 -10.62
C GLY A 152 7.95 11.38 -9.46
N ALA A 153 7.65 12.18 -8.45
CA ALA A 153 6.85 11.74 -7.32
C ALA A 153 5.72 12.74 -7.02
N TYR A 154 4.56 12.21 -6.64
CA TYR A 154 3.39 13.02 -6.32
C TYR A 154 2.64 12.44 -5.12
N SER A 155 2.16 13.32 -4.25
CA SER A 155 1.28 13.00 -3.13
C SER A 155 -0.02 13.77 -3.28
N HIS A 156 -1.14 13.08 -3.08
CA HIS A 156 -2.48 13.65 -3.13
C HIS A 156 -3.19 13.50 -1.79
N MET A 157 -4.01 14.50 -1.45
CA MET A 157 -4.82 14.53 -0.22
C MET A 157 -4.02 14.19 1.05
N GLY A 158 -2.81 14.76 1.17
CA GLY A 158 -1.97 14.59 2.36
C GLY A 158 -1.44 13.17 2.55
N GLY A 159 -1.25 12.38 1.49
CA GLY A 159 -0.72 11.02 1.56
C GLY A 159 -1.77 9.92 1.50
N LYS A 160 -3.05 10.24 1.25
CA LYS A 160 -4.06 9.20 0.95
C LYS A 160 -3.76 8.46 -0.35
N MET A 161 -3.09 9.13 -1.29
CA MET A 161 -2.54 8.52 -2.48
C MET A 161 -1.16 9.09 -2.76
N VAL A 162 -0.24 8.22 -3.17
CA VAL A 162 1.09 8.61 -3.64
C VAL A 162 1.44 7.81 -4.88
N SER A 163 2.26 8.39 -5.75
CA SER A 163 2.77 7.71 -6.93
C SER A 163 4.18 8.15 -7.27
N ILE A 164 4.95 7.21 -7.79
CA ILE A 164 6.28 7.47 -8.35
C ILE A 164 6.32 6.96 -9.78
N VAL A 165 7.00 7.70 -10.64
CA VAL A 165 7.39 7.28 -11.99
C VAL A 165 8.89 7.43 -12.16
N LYS A 166 9.50 6.50 -12.90
CA LYS A 166 10.89 6.56 -13.35
C LYS A 166 10.89 6.85 -14.84
N LEU A 167 11.61 7.88 -15.24
CA LEU A 167 11.61 8.39 -16.60
C LEU A 167 13.03 8.39 -17.18
N ALA A 168 13.18 7.94 -18.43
CA ALA A 168 14.36 8.17 -19.26
C ALA A 168 14.07 9.26 -20.30
N ASP A 169 15.13 9.91 -20.81
CA ASP A 169 15.06 10.92 -21.88
C ASP A 169 14.13 12.11 -21.60
N GLY A 170 13.87 12.40 -20.31
CA GLY A 170 12.96 13.45 -19.85
C GLY A 170 13.53 14.30 -18.72
N ASP A 171 12.68 15.14 -18.12
CA ASP A 171 13.03 16.07 -17.06
C ASP A 171 12.13 15.90 -15.83
N GLU A 172 12.49 16.56 -14.72
CA GLU A 172 11.76 16.48 -13.45
C GLU A 172 10.33 17.00 -13.54
N GLU A 173 10.08 18.02 -14.36
CA GLU A 173 8.75 18.60 -14.54
C GLU A 173 7.81 17.58 -15.18
N LYS A 174 8.23 16.99 -16.31
CA LYS A 174 7.48 15.92 -16.98
C LYS A 174 7.29 14.72 -16.07
N ALA A 175 8.35 14.28 -15.38
CA ALA A 175 8.25 13.14 -14.48
C ALA A 175 7.20 13.40 -13.37
N ARG A 176 7.22 14.58 -12.75
CA ARG A 176 6.23 14.98 -11.74
C ARG A 176 4.81 15.05 -12.30
N ASP A 177 4.66 15.57 -13.51
CA ASP A 177 3.37 15.68 -14.19
C ASP A 177 2.77 14.32 -14.53
N ILE A 178 3.59 13.38 -14.99
CA ILE A 178 3.17 12.00 -15.19
C ILE A 178 2.87 11.30 -13.85
N ALA A 179 3.65 11.54 -12.80
CA ALA A 179 3.30 11.02 -11.48
C ALA A 179 1.92 11.52 -11.03
N MET A 180 1.62 12.80 -11.21
CA MET A 180 0.29 13.35 -10.90
C MET A 180 -0.82 12.68 -11.73
N HIS A 181 -0.56 12.40 -13.01
CA HIS A 181 -1.47 11.66 -13.88
C HIS A 181 -1.73 10.25 -13.34
N VAL A 182 -0.66 9.51 -13.02
CA VAL A 182 -0.73 8.15 -12.48
C VAL A 182 -1.55 8.14 -11.17
N ALA A 183 -1.31 9.08 -10.26
CA ALA A 183 -2.09 9.22 -9.02
C ALA A 183 -3.60 9.38 -9.28
N ALA A 184 -3.97 10.16 -10.29
CA ALA A 184 -5.36 10.49 -10.59
C ALA A 184 -6.10 9.39 -11.36
N ILE A 185 -5.47 8.79 -12.37
CA ILE A 185 -6.13 7.88 -13.31
C ILE A 185 -5.93 6.41 -12.94
N ASN A 186 -4.89 6.08 -12.17
CA ASN A 186 -4.55 4.71 -11.77
C ASN A 186 -4.41 3.74 -12.98
N PRO A 187 -3.56 4.05 -13.98
CA PRO A 187 -3.27 3.12 -15.06
C PRO A 187 -2.69 1.81 -14.52
N LYS A 188 -3.06 0.69 -15.14
CA LYS A 188 -2.56 -0.64 -14.79
C LYS A 188 -1.23 -0.96 -15.45
N TYR A 189 -1.03 -0.47 -16.67
CA TYR A 189 0.13 -0.76 -17.51
C TYR A 189 0.69 0.53 -18.09
N ILE A 190 1.98 0.55 -18.45
CA ILE A 190 2.53 1.72 -19.14
C ILE A 190 2.00 1.72 -20.59
N SER A 191 2.04 0.57 -21.27
CA SER A 191 1.62 0.41 -22.66
C SER A 191 0.86 -0.90 -22.90
N GLN A 192 0.20 -1.03 -24.06
CA GLN A 192 -0.54 -2.24 -24.41
C GLN A 192 0.35 -3.48 -24.60
N ASP A 193 1.64 -3.27 -24.88
CA ASP A 193 2.62 -4.34 -25.03
C ASP A 193 2.96 -5.00 -23.68
N GLU A 194 2.72 -4.29 -22.58
CA GLU A 194 2.92 -4.81 -21.22
C GLU A 194 1.71 -5.58 -20.68
N ILE A 195 0.55 -5.49 -21.33
CA ILE A 195 -0.65 -6.23 -20.89
C ILE A 195 -0.39 -7.73 -21.10
N PRO A 196 -0.44 -8.57 -20.04
CA PRO A 196 -0.28 -10.00 -20.14
C PRO A 196 -1.32 -10.62 -21.07
N GLN A 197 -0.92 -11.61 -21.88
CA GLN A 197 -1.83 -12.26 -22.84
C GLN A 197 -3.07 -12.85 -22.15
N VAL A 198 -2.91 -13.41 -20.96
CA VAL A 198 -4.03 -13.94 -20.16
C VAL A 198 -5.09 -12.87 -19.84
N GLU A 199 -4.70 -11.61 -19.63
CA GLU A 199 -5.65 -10.53 -19.41
C GLU A 199 -6.31 -10.07 -20.71
N LYS A 200 -5.55 -10.05 -21.81
CA LYS A 200 -6.10 -9.78 -23.14
C LYS A 200 -7.16 -10.81 -23.52
N ASP A 201 -6.87 -12.10 -23.32
CA ASP A 201 -7.77 -13.20 -23.61
C ASP A 201 -9.01 -13.17 -22.71
N ARG A 202 -8.83 -12.85 -21.42
CA ARG A 202 -9.94 -12.70 -20.49
C ARG A 202 -10.86 -11.56 -20.91
N GLU A 203 -10.31 -10.41 -21.27
CA GLU A 203 -11.12 -9.27 -21.72
C GLU A 203 -11.80 -9.55 -23.07
N ASP A 204 -11.12 -10.25 -23.97
CA ASP A 204 -11.67 -10.74 -25.24
C ASP A 204 -12.91 -11.62 -25.02
N ALA A 205 -12.82 -12.58 -24.09
CA ALA A 205 -13.95 -13.43 -23.71
C ALA A 205 -15.11 -12.61 -23.11
N VAL A 206 -14.81 -11.65 -22.21
CA VAL A 206 -15.81 -10.76 -21.63
C VAL A 206 -16.53 -9.94 -22.70
N GLN A 207 -15.79 -9.33 -23.64
CA GLN A 207 -16.40 -8.54 -24.71
C GLN A 207 -17.21 -9.41 -25.69
N THR A 208 -16.77 -10.65 -25.92
CA THR A 208 -17.55 -11.64 -26.70
C THR A 208 -18.92 -11.88 -26.06
N GLU A 209 -18.93 -12.17 -24.76
CA GLU A 209 -20.17 -12.44 -24.02
C GLU A 209 -21.08 -11.20 -23.94
N ILE A 210 -20.51 -10.02 -23.70
CA ILE A 210 -21.28 -8.75 -23.73
C ILE A 210 -21.95 -8.56 -25.09
N MET A 211 -21.24 -8.84 -26.18
CA MET A 211 -21.78 -8.68 -27.54
C MET A 211 -22.82 -9.73 -27.89
N ALA A 212 -22.63 -10.99 -27.48
CA ALA A 212 -23.60 -12.06 -27.66
C ALA A 212 -24.94 -11.76 -26.97
N ASN A 213 -24.88 -11.07 -25.83
CA ASN A 213 -26.05 -10.67 -25.06
C ASN A 213 -26.70 -9.33 -25.51
N ASP A 214 -26.16 -8.64 -26.53
CA ASP A 214 -26.74 -7.40 -27.07
C ASP A 214 -27.67 -7.71 -28.27
N PRO A 215 -29.00 -7.58 -28.13
CA PRO A 215 -29.94 -7.88 -29.20
C PRO A 215 -29.75 -7.00 -30.45
N LYS A 216 -29.12 -5.82 -30.31
CA LYS A 216 -28.83 -4.92 -31.45
C LYS A 216 -27.73 -5.44 -32.35
N LEU A 217 -26.96 -6.43 -31.90
CA LEU A 217 -25.83 -7.01 -32.62
C LEU A 217 -26.18 -8.36 -33.28
N ALA A 218 -27.26 -9.02 -32.87
CA ALA A 218 -27.61 -10.39 -33.29
C ALA A 218 -27.68 -10.63 -34.81
N ASN A 219 -28.08 -9.62 -35.59
CA ASN A 219 -28.25 -9.74 -37.04
C ASN A 219 -27.15 -9.06 -37.85
N LYS A 220 -26.04 -8.66 -37.21
CA LYS A 220 -24.93 -8.00 -37.92
C LYS A 220 -23.99 -9.04 -38.55
N PRO A 221 -23.41 -8.76 -39.74
CA PRO A 221 -22.42 -9.63 -40.33
C PRO A 221 -21.20 -9.83 -39.42
N GLU A 222 -20.59 -11.02 -39.46
CA GLU A 222 -19.44 -11.40 -38.62
C GLU A 222 -18.29 -10.39 -38.69
N LYS A 223 -17.90 -9.95 -39.90
CA LYS A 223 -16.87 -8.92 -40.11
C LYS A 223 -17.19 -7.59 -39.40
N VAL A 224 -18.47 -7.24 -39.27
CA VAL A 224 -18.89 -6.03 -38.53
C VAL A 224 -18.77 -6.27 -37.03
N LEU A 225 -19.13 -7.47 -36.54
CA LEU A 225 -18.97 -7.86 -35.15
C LEU A 225 -17.49 -7.85 -34.74
N GLU A 226 -16.59 -8.43 -35.53
CA GLU A 226 -15.15 -8.40 -35.28
C GLU A 226 -14.62 -6.95 -35.16
N GLY A 227 -15.05 -6.07 -36.08
CA GLY A 227 -14.68 -4.65 -36.03
C GLY A 227 -15.16 -3.95 -34.75
N ILE A 228 -16.39 -4.24 -34.31
CA ILE A 228 -16.97 -3.72 -33.06
C ILE A 228 -16.18 -4.24 -31.85
N LYS A 229 -15.89 -5.54 -31.81
CA LYS A 229 -15.14 -6.18 -30.73
C LYS A 229 -13.75 -5.58 -30.60
N ARG A 230 -13.03 -5.44 -31.71
CA ARG A 230 -11.72 -4.79 -31.75
C ARG A 230 -11.78 -3.35 -31.24
N GLY A 231 -12.80 -2.59 -31.62
CA GLY A 231 -13.02 -1.23 -31.12
C GLY A 231 -13.26 -1.18 -29.61
N LYS A 232 -14.05 -2.11 -29.06
CA LYS A 232 -14.30 -2.25 -27.62
C LYS A 232 -13.03 -2.63 -26.85
N LEU A 233 -12.27 -3.60 -27.35
CA LEU A 233 -11.01 -4.03 -26.74
C LEU A 233 -9.98 -2.89 -26.72
N ASN A 234 -9.81 -2.20 -27.86
CA ASN A 234 -8.91 -1.05 -27.93
C ASN A 234 -9.30 0.04 -26.92
N LYS A 235 -10.61 0.28 -26.72
CA LYS A 235 -11.08 1.23 -25.71
C LYS A 235 -10.69 0.78 -24.30
N VAL A 236 -10.98 -0.47 -23.93
CA VAL A 236 -10.63 -0.99 -22.59
C VAL A 236 -9.12 -0.94 -22.36
N PHE A 237 -8.31 -1.37 -23.33
CA PHE A 237 -6.86 -1.34 -23.21
C PHE A 237 -6.32 0.08 -23.13
N SER A 238 -6.91 1.04 -23.86
CA SER A 238 -6.55 2.46 -23.74
C SER A 238 -6.86 3.06 -22.36
N GLU A 239 -7.88 2.55 -21.67
CA GLU A 239 -8.20 2.95 -20.30
C GLU A 239 -7.21 2.35 -19.29
N TRP A 240 -6.61 1.20 -19.59
CA TRP A 240 -5.62 0.55 -18.71
C TRP A 240 -4.20 1.07 -18.90
N CYS A 241 -3.85 1.56 -20.09
CA CYS A 241 -2.49 1.90 -20.47
C CYS A 241 -2.21 3.40 -20.35
N LEU A 242 -1.24 3.77 -19.53
CA LEU A 242 -0.82 5.15 -19.29
C LEU A 242 -0.63 5.94 -20.59
N LEU A 243 0.12 5.38 -21.54
CA LEU A 243 0.50 6.09 -22.77
C LEU A 243 -0.69 6.44 -23.68
N ASP A 244 -1.77 5.68 -23.60
CA ASP A 244 -2.98 5.85 -24.42
C ASP A 244 -4.00 6.82 -23.79
N GLN A 245 -3.84 7.14 -22.50
CA GLN A 245 -4.77 7.98 -21.75
C GLN A 245 -4.68 9.45 -22.16
N GLU A 246 -5.81 10.17 -22.07
CA GLU A 246 -5.84 11.63 -22.22
C GLU A 246 -5.17 12.30 -21.02
N PHE A 247 -4.20 13.16 -21.29
CA PHE A 247 -3.40 13.79 -20.25
C PHE A 247 -4.20 14.81 -19.43
N ILE A 248 -4.32 14.56 -18.13
CA ILE A 248 -5.14 15.35 -17.19
C ILE A 248 -4.88 16.87 -17.19
N LYS A 249 -3.66 17.34 -17.45
CA LYS A 249 -3.35 18.79 -17.49
C LYS A 249 -3.66 19.42 -18.84
N THR A 250 -3.75 18.62 -19.90
CA THR A 250 -4.09 19.08 -21.25
C THR A 250 -5.02 18.07 -21.94
N PRO A 251 -6.29 18.00 -21.51
CA PRO A 251 -7.27 17.13 -22.14
C PRO A 251 -7.36 17.47 -23.63
N LYS A 252 -7.41 16.45 -24.51
CA LYS A 252 -7.20 16.45 -25.98
C LYS A 252 -5.80 16.04 -26.47
N GLU A 253 -4.85 15.84 -25.57
CA GLU A 253 -3.54 15.27 -25.87
C GLU A 253 -3.33 13.99 -25.06
N SER A 254 -2.77 12.93 -25.67
CA SER A 254 -2.44 11.72 -24.92
C SER A 254 -1.18 11.91 -24.08
N VAL A 255 -1.01 11.08 -23.05
CA VAL A 255 0.22 11.04 -22.25
C VAL A 255 1.44 10.77 -23.12
N ALA A 256 1.36 9.85 -24.09
CA ALA A 256 2.46 9.57 -25.02
C ALA A 256 2.91 10.82 -25.79
N LYS A 257 1.95 11.63 -26.26
CA LYS A 257 2.26 12.83 -27.01
C LYS A 257 2.88 13.91 -26.12
N TYR A 258 2.40 14.06 -24.88
CA TYR A 258 2.98 14.98 -23.90
C TYR A 258 4.41 14.58 -23.50
N LEU A 259 4.66 13.27 -23.33
CA LEU A 259 6.00 12.73 -23.07
C LEU A 259 6.97 13.05 -24.20
N GLY A 260 6.53 12.92 -25.45
CA GLY A 260 7.37 13.13 -26.63
C GLY A 260 8.46 12.06 -26.72
N LYS A 261 9.74 12.44 -26.58
CA LYS A 261 10.87 11.50 -26.61
C LYS A 261 11.10 10.75 -25.29
N ALA A 262 10.53 11.25 -24.19
CA ALA A 262 10.73 10.68 -22.87
C ALA A 262 10.01 9.33 -22.73
N LYS A 263 10.56 8.43 -21.93
CA LYS A 263 10.04 7.07 -21.74
C LYS A 263 9.79 6.77 -20.28
N VAL A 264 8.58 6.35 -19.94
CA VAL A 264 8.28 5.82 -18.61
C VAL A 264 8.86 4.40 -18.53
N LEU A 265 9.79 4.20 -17.61
CA LEU A 265 10.45 2.91 -17.39
C LEU A 265 9.77 2.09 -16.30
N GLU A 266 9.22 2.77 -15.30
CA GLU A 266 8.57 2.14 -14.16
C GLU A 266 7.58 3.13 -13.54
N MET A 267 6.47 2.61 -13.00
CA MET A 267 5.54 3.41 -12.22
C MET A 267 4.96 2.58 -11.08
N ALA A 268 4.60 3.23 -9.98
CA ALA A 268 3.68 2.66 -9.01
C ALA A 268 2.81 3.73 -8.37
N ARG A 269 1.67 3.29 -7.86
CA ARG A 269 0.72 4.10 -7.11
C ARG A 269 0.28 3.31 -5.88
N PHE A 270 0.30 3.94 -4.73
CA PHE A 270 -0.36 3.43 -3.53
C PHE A 270 -1.57 4.29 -3.22
N GLN A 271 -2.69 3.64 -2.96
CA GLN A 271 -3.87 4.22 -2.33
C GLN A 271 -4.08 3.53 -0.98
N VAL A 272 -4.26 4.33 0.06
CA VAL A 272 -4.47 3.83 1.42
C VAL A 272 -5.70 2.92 1.44
N GLY A 273 -5.53 1.72 2.01
CA GLY A 273 -6.59 0.74 2.20
C GLY A 273 -7.02 0.01 0.93
N GLU A 274 -6.33 0.22 -0.19
CA GLU A 274 -6.65 -0.43 -1.46
C GLU A 274 -6.66 -1.96 -1.31
N GLY A 275 -7.79 -2.60 -1.63
CA GLY A 275 -7.98 -4.04 -1.51
C GLY A 275 -8.27 -4.55 -0.10
N ILE A 276 -8.45 -3.66 0.88
CA ILE A 276 -8.93 -4.02 2.23
C ILE A 276 -10.44 -3.77 2.29
N GLU A 277 -11.19 -4.80 2.66
CA GLU A 277 -12.63 -4.68 2.91
C GLU A 277 -12.84 -3.84 4.18
N LYS A 278 -13.50 -2.69 4.04
CA LYS A 278 -13.85 -1.85 5.19
C LYS A 278 -15.07 -2.45 5.87
N LYS A 279 -14.99 -2.63 7.18
CA LYS A 279 -16.14 -3.02 7.98
C LYS A 279 -17.10 -1.83 8.05
N GLU A 280 -18.28 -1.95 7.45
CA GLU A 280 -19.38 -1.00 7.70
C GLU A 280 -20.00 -1.36 9.05
N GLU A 281 -19.82 -0.51 10.05
CA GLU A 281 -20.47 -0.67 11.35
C GLU A 281 -21.72 0.21 11.40
N ASN A 282 -22.89 -0.42 11.60
CA ASN A 282 -24.14 0.30 11.81
C ASN A 282 -24.20 0.77 13.26
N PHE A 283 -23.87 2.05 13.48
CA PHE A 283 -23.83 2.67 14.80
C PHE A 283 -25.15 2.50 15.58
N ALA A 284 -26.30 2.50 14.89
CA ALA A 284 -27.59 2.31 15.56
C ALA A 284 -27.75 0.89 16.12
N GLU A 285 -27.26 -0.12 15.40
CA GLU A 285 -27.28 -1.52 15.84
C GLU A 285 -26.26 -1.76 16.97
N GLU A 286 -25.09 -1.15 16.90
CA GLU A 286 -24.07 -1.24 17.95
C GLU A 286 -24.57 -0.63 19.27
N VAL A 287 -25.14 0.58 19.21
CA VAL A 287 -25.76 1.23 20.37
C VAL A 287 -26.92 0.38 20.92
N ALA A 288 -27.78 -0.16 20.05
CA ALA A 288 -28.88 -1.03 20.47
C ALA A 288 -28.41 -2.35 21.11
N ALA A 289 -27.26 -2.88 20.70
CA ALA A 289 -26.67 -4.09 21.28
C ALA A 289 -26.06 -3.81 22.66
N GLN A 290 -25.40 -2.66 22.85
CA GLN A 290 -24.85 -2.26 24.15
C GLN A 290 -25.94 -1.93 25.18
N MET A 291 -27.08 -1.40 24.74
CA MET A 291 -28.24 -1.15 25.62
C MET A 291 -28.97 -2.42 26.08
N LYS A 292 -28.65 -3.59 25.50
CA LYS A 292 -29.26 -4.89 25.84
C LYS A 292 -28.39 -5.74 26.79
N GLN A 293 -27.20 -5.26 27.17
CA GLN A 293 -26.36 -5.82 28.24
C GLN A 293 -26.62 -5.11 29.57
#